data_AF-S2W2J2-F1
#
_entry.id   AF-S2W2J2-F1
#
_cell.length_a   1.000
_cell.length_b   1.000
_cell.length_c   1.000
_cell.angle_alpha   90.00
_cell.angle_beta   90.00
_cell.angle_gamma   90.00
#
_symmetry.space_group_name_H-M   'P 1'
#
loop_
_entity.id
_entity.type
_entity.pdbx_description
1 polymer ?
#
loop_
_entity_poly.entity_id
_entity_poly.type
_entity_poly.pdbx_seq_one_letter_code
_entity_poly.pdbx_strand_id
1 'polypeptide(L)'
;MNSFNENDHPRGRDGKFKNKPGSGVAPEADFGLEDEPVLTVTLYGDKEWRLPNGKLHRTDGPAVESPNGSKEWWIDGELHRVNGPAIEQADGTKEWWINGKLHRTDGPAVEYADGDKAWYNNGKLHRDGGPAIEYASGHKAWYNNGELHRIDGPAVEDASGYKEWRVGGKLHRLDGPAVEYANVYKEWRVGGKLHRLDGPAVESPDGTKEWWVNGELQRVEDPAHL
;
A
#
# COMPACT_ATOMS: atom_id res chain seq x y z
N MET A 1 34.96 21.99 -36.70
CA MET A 1 36.12 22.89 -36.55
C MET A 1 35.67 24.08 -35.73
N ASN A 2 36.03 24.10 -34.45
CA ASN A 2 36.10 25.29 -33.62
C ASN A 2 37.11 24.96 -32.51
N SER A 3 38.27 25.60 -32.61
CA SER A 3 39.45 25.47 -31.77
C SER A 3 39.44 26.55 -30.68
N PHE A 4 39.61 26.17 -29.41
CA PHE A 4 39.99 27.05 -28.29
C PHE A 4 40.67 26.14 -27.24
N ASN A 5 42.01 26.07 -27.16
CA ASN A 5 43.06 26.95 -26.58
C ASN A 5 43.40 26.58 -25.12
N GLU A 6 44.64 26.10 -24.94
CA GLU A 6 45.23 25.38 -23.78
C GLU A 6 45.59 26.25 -22.56
N ASN A 7 45.03 27.45 -22.43
CA ASN A 7 45.50 28.42 -21.43
C ASN A 7 44.65 28.55 -20.14
N ASP A 8 43.71 27.64 -19.87
CA ASP A 8 42.93 27.62 -18.61
C ASP A 8 43.17 26.35 -17.77
N HIS A 9 44.41 25.84 -17.77
CA HIS A 9 44.86 24.81 -16.84
C HIS A 9 45.63 25.42 -15.64
N PRO A 10 45.27 25.10 -14.38
CA PRO A 10 45.79 25.77 -13.19
C PRO A 10 47.19 25.29 -12.73
N ARG A 11 48.08 24.91 -13.64
CA ARG A 11 49.44 24.43 -13.29
C ARG A 11 50.52 25.19 -14.07
N GLY A 12 51.15 26.14 -13.38
CA GLY A 12 52.39 26.78 -13.82
C GLY A 12 53.60 25.84 -13.80
N ARG A 13 54.58 26.12 -14.66
CA ARG A 13 55.63 25.21 -15.14
C ARG A 13 56.80 24.94 -14.18
N ASP A 14 56.76 25.43 -12.93
CA ASP A 14 58.00 25.56 -12.13
C ASP A 14 57.99 24.86 -10.76
N GLY A 15 56.98 24.04 -10.44
CA GLY A 15 57.08 22.98 -9.44
C GLY A 15 57.59 23.33 -8.02
N LYS A 16 57.49 24.58 -7.54
CA LYS A 16 57.84 24.98 -6.17
C LYS A 16 56.99 26.15 -5.68
N PHE A 17 56.28 25.98 -4.56
CA PHE A 17 55.77 27.09 -3.77
C PHE A 17 56.73 27.46 -2.64
N LYS A 18 56.94 28.76 -2.47
CA LYS A 18 57.77 29.40 -1.45
C LYS A 18 57.02 29.44 -0.12
N ASN A 19 57.65 29.00 0.97
CA ASN A 19 57.13 29.20 2.33
C ASN A 19 57.17 30.69 2.70
N LYS A 20 56.09 31.20 3.30
CA LYS A 20 56.04 32.49 4.01
C LYS A 20 55.49 32.25 5.43
N PRO A 21 56.00 32.93 6.48
CA PRO A 21 55.67 32.61 7.86
C PRO A 21 54.37 33.29 8.32
N GLY A 22 53.73 32.62 9.28
CA GLY A 22 52.57 32.99 10.09
C GLY A 22 51.94 34.37 9.94
N SER A 23 50.67 34.37 9.55
CA SER A 23 49.69 35.30 10.09
C SER A 23 48.47 34.48 10.48
N GLY A 24 48.08 34.54 11.76
CA GLY A 24 46.96 33.79 12.32
C GLY A 24 45.70 33.94 11.48
N VAL A 25 45.18 32.80 11.05
CA VAL A 25 43.81 32.63 10.58
C VAL A 25 43.22 31.53 11.46
N ALA A 26 41.98 31.77 11.88
CA ALA A 26 41.17 31.08 12.88
C ALA A 26 41.30 29.54 12.90
N PRO A 27 41.01 28.87 14.03
CA PRO A 27 40.83 27.43 14.01
C PRO A 27 39.83 27.11 12.90
N GLU A 28 40.23 26.24 11.98
CA GLU A 28 39.35 25.69 10.97
C GLU A 28 38.10 25.20 11.71
N ALA A 29 36.97 25.84 11.41
CA ALA A 29 35.68 25.40 11.92
C ALA A 29 35.54 23.95 11.48
N ASP A 30 35.57 23.07 12.48
CA ASP A 30 35.29 21.65 12.42
C ASP A 30 34.13 21.42 11.44
N PHE A 31 34.47 20.91 10.26
CA PHE A 31 33.53 20.60 9.20
C PHE A 31 32.52 19.60 9.78
N GLY A 32 31.24 19.98 9.73
CA GLY A 32 30.13 19.33 10.42
C GLY A 32 30.29 17.83 10.61
N LEU A 33 30.26 17.41 11.88
CA LEU A 33 29.92 16.06 12.30
C LEU A 33 28.50 15.75 11.79
N GLU A 34 28.47 15.39 10.52
CA GLU A 34 27.84 14.22 9.93
C GLU A 34 26.49 13.88 10.54
N ASP A 35 25.42 14.14 9.78
CA ASP A 35 24.03 13.67 10.00
C ASP A 35 23.93 12.13 9.92
N GLU A 36 24.85 11.43 10.57
CA GLU A 36 24.94 9.98 10.57
C GLU A 36 24.10 9.41 11.72
N PRO A 37 23.42 8.27 11.50
CA PRO A 37 22.60 7.68 12.52
C PRO A 37 23.44 7.04 13.63
N VAL A 38 23.05 7.30 14.88
CA VAL A 38 23.67 6.72 16.08
C VAL A 38 22.89 5.49 16.54
N LEU A 39 23.61 4.40 16.83
CA LEU A 39 23.03 3.22 17.45
C LEU A 39 22.72 3.48 18.93
N THR A 40 21.47 3.26 19.32
CA THR A 40 20.97 3.27 20.70
C THR A 40 20.43 1.89 21.04
N VAL A 41 20.67 1.42 22.26
CA VAL A 41 20.04 0.20 22.79
C VAL A 41 19.02 0.59 23.85
N THR A 42 17.76 0.22 23.65
CA THR A 42 16.67 0.54 24.59
C THR A 42 16.75 -0.33 25.85
N LEU A 43 16.01 0.04 26.90
CA LEU A 43 15.90 -0.78 28.12
C LEU A 43 15.28 -2.16 27.87
N TYR A 44 14.56 -2.32 26.75
CA TYR A 44 13.97 -3.59 26.32
C TYR A 44 14.90 -4.42 25.43
N GLY A 45 16.09 -3.90 25.09
CA GLY A 45 17.10 -4.58 24.28
C GLY A 45 16.99 -4.35 22.78
N ASP A 46 16.08 -3.49 22.32
CA ASP A 46 16.00 -3.11 20.91
C ASP A 46 17.20 -2.28 20.51
N LYS A 47 17.75 -2.56 19.34
CA LYS A 47 18.79 -1.75 18.71
C LYS A 47 18.13 -0.80 17.72
N GLU A 48 18.37 0.49 17.88
CA GLU A 48 17.78 1.54 17.04
C GLU A 48 18.86 2.45 16.46
N TRP A 49 18.81 2.73 15.17
CA TRP A 49 19.70 3.68 14.50
C TRP A 49 18.94 4.98 14.22
N ARG A 50 19.35 6.08 14.87
CA ARG A 50 18.64 7.36 14.85
C ARG A 50 19.52 8.52 14.43
N LEU A 51 19.01 9.39 13.56
CA LEU A 51 19.61 10.69 13.25
C LEU A 51 19.64 11.59 14.50
N PRO A 52 20.46 12.66 14.51
CA PRO A 52 20.48 13.63 15.62
C PRO A 52 19.12 14.26 15.95
N ASN A 53 18.21 14.35 14.97
CA ASN A 53 16.84 14.82 15.14
C ASN A 53 15.88 13.78 15.73
N GLY A 54 16.37 12.58 16.09
CA GLY A 54 15.62 11.49 16.70
C GLY A 54 14.92 10.54 15.72
N LYS A 55 14.91 10.84 14.42
CA LYS A 55 14.27 9.98 13.41
C LYS A 55 15.07 8.69 13.18
N LEU A 56 14.38 7.57 13.03
CA LEU A 56 14.99 6.30 12.62
C LEU A 56 15.54 6.42 11.19
N HIS A 57 16.78 5.99 10.98
CA HIS A 57 17.43 6.05 9.68
C HIS A 57 18.57 5.04 9.60
N ARG A 58 18.58 4.20 8.56
CA ARG A 58 19.73 3.36 8.22
C ARG A 58 19.66 2.89 6.77
N THR A 59 20.73 3.06 6.00
CA THR A 59 20.77 2.72 4.56
C THR A 59 21.33 1.32 4.27
N ASP A 60 22.09 0.74 5.19
CA ASP A 60 22.84 -0.52 5.02
C ASP A 60 22.24 -1.71 5.80
N GLY A 61 21.12 -1.50 6.48
CA GLY A 61 20.49 -2.51 7.33
C GLY A 61 19.19 -2.00 7.96
N PRO A 62 18.56 -2.82 8.82
CA PRO A 62 17.37 -2.39 9.56
C PRO A 62 17.73 -1.29 10.55
N ALA A 63 16.92 -0.24 10.59
CA ALA A 63 17.06 0.83 11.58
C ALA A 63 16.51 0.42 12.95
N VAL A 64 15.74 -0.66 13.04
CA VAL A 64 15.31 -1.29 14.29
C VAL A 64 15.56 -2.79 14.23
N GLU A 65 16.23 -3.35 15.23
CA GLU A 65 16.37 -4.80 15.44
C GLU A 65 15.91 -5.15 16.87
N SER A 66 14.84 -5.93 16.98
CA SER A 66 14.29 -6.36 18.27
C SER A 66 14.84 -7.72 18.73
N PRO A 67 14.91 -7.99 20.05
CA PRO A 67 15.40 -9.27 20.58
C PRO A 67 14.59 -10.49 20.15
N ASN A 68 13.32 -10.32 19.81
CA ASN A 68 12.45 -11.39 19.30
C ASN A 68 12.75 -11.78 17.83
N GLY A 69 13.65 -11.05 17.16
CA GLY A 69 14.02 -11.27 15.77
C GLY A 69 13.31 -10.36 14.76
N SER A 70 12.36 -9.52 15.20
CA SER A 70 11.71 -8.54 14.34
C SER A 70 12.70 -7.46 13.86
N LYS A 71 12.50 -6.98 12.63
CA LYS A 71 13.36 -5.98 11.98
C LYS A 71 12.53 -4.96 11.23
N GLU A 72 12.97 -3.71 11.26
CA GLU A 72 12.34 -2.63 10.52
C GLU A 72 13.37 -1.75 9.81
N TRP A 73 13.09 -1.37 8.56
CA TRP A 73 13.94 -0.52 7.73
C TRP A 73 13.32 0.86 7.59
N TRP A 74 14.06 1.86 8.04
CA TRP A 74 13.62 3.25 8.06
C TRP A 74 14.65 4.15 7.38
N ILE A 75 14.16 5.12 6.60
CA ILE A 75 14.95 6.19 6.00
C ILE A 75 14.28 7.51 6.36
N ASP A 76 15.00 8.37 7.08
CA ASP A 76 14.53 9.70 7.51
C ASP A 76 13.16 9.67 8.22
N GLY A 77 12.95 8.66 9.06
CA GLY A 77 11.74 8.49 9.84
C GLY A 77 10.56 7.89 9.08
N GLU A 78 10.76 7.41 7.85
CA GLU A 78 9.74 6.69 7.08
C GLU A 78 10.17 5.24 6.82
N LEU A 79 9.22 4.29 6.94
CA LEU A 79 9.45 2.91 6.53
C LEU A 79 9.79 2.86 5.04
N HIS A 80 10.93 2.26 4.71
CA HIS A 80 11.44 2.26 3.35
C HIS A 80 12.41 1.10 3.11
N ARG A 81 12.13 0.27 2.09
CA ARG A 81 13.10 -0.69 1.57
C ARG A 81 12.77 -1.09 0.12
N VAL A 82 13.72 -0.91 -0.80
CA VAL A 82 13.52 -1.21 -2.24
C VAL A 82 13.55 -2.70 -2.56
N ASN A 83 14.45 -3.45 -1.91
CA ASN A 83 14.78 -4.84 -2.30
C ASN A 83 14.26 -5.89 -1.30
N GLY A 84 13.18 -5.58 -0.58
CA GLY A 84 12.62 -6.48 0.42
C GLY A 84 11.56 -5.80 1.27
N PRO A 85 10.98 -6.53 2.24
CA PRO A 85 10.03 -5.95 3.16
C PRO A 85 10.71 -4.94 4.10
N ALA A 86 10.08 -3.80 4.34
CA ALA A 86 10.54 -2.82 5.32
C ALA A 86 10.15 -3.21 6.76
N ILE A 87 9.27 -4.20 6.94
CA ILE A 87 9.00 -4.84 8.24
C ILE A 87 9.09 -6.34 8.05
N GLU A 88 9.88 -7.00 8.88
CA GLU A 88 9.91 -8.45 9.05
C GLU A 88 9.62 -8.77 10.52
N GLN A 89 8.45 -9.33 10.81
CA GLN A 89 8.08 -9.68 12.18
C GLN A 89 8.50 -11.13 12.52
N ALA A 90 8.71 -11.38 13.81
CA ALA A 90 9.10 -12.70 14.33
C ALA A 90 8.07 -13.82 14.06
N ASP A 91 6.78 -13.47 13.91
CA ASP A 91 5.71 -14.42 13.57
C ASP A 91 5.74 -14.84 12.09
N GLY A 92 6.54 -14.18 11.26
CA GLY A 92 6.62 -14.40 9.81
C GLY A 92 5.90 -13.34 8.97
N THR A 93 5.17 -12.41 9.59
CA THR A 93 4.50 -11.31 8.89
C THR A 93 5.52 -10.38 8.22
N LYS A 94 5.24 -9.99 6.98
CA LYS A 94 6.11 -9.12 6.16
C LYS A 94 5.33 -7.99 5.54
N GLU A 95 5.92 -6.80 5.53
CA GLU A 95 5.32 -5.63 4.91
C GLU A 95 6.34 -4.87 4.05
N TRP A 96 5.92 -4.49 2.85
CA TRP A 96 6.74 -3.76 1.89
C TRP A 96 6.32 -2.30 1.86
N TRP A 97 7.25 -1.43 2.24
CA TRP A 97 7.03 0.00 2.32
C TRP A 97 8.06 0.75 1.49
N ILE A 98 7.61 1.78 0.79
CA ILE A 98 8.45 2.76 0.10
C ILE A 98 7.98 4.15 0.51
N ASN A 99 8.87 4.93 1.13
CA ASN A 99 8.58 6.31 1.57
C ASN A 99 7.31 6.40 2.43
N GLY A 100 7.22 5.53 3.45
CA GLY A 100 6.12 5.52 4.40
C GLY A 100 4.78 5.05 3.81
N LYS A 101 4.78 4.42 2.61
CA LYS A 101 3.57 3.87 2.00
C LYS A 101 3.74 2.40 1.66
N LEU A 102 2.74 1.59 1.99
CA LEU A 102 2.66 0.20 1.52
C LEU A 102 2.71 0.17 0.00
N HIS A 103 3.67 -0.56 -0.55
CA HIS A 103 3.93 -0.57 -1.98
C HIS A 103 4.69 -1.84 -2.38
N ARG A 104 4.14 -2.57 -3.35
CA ARG A 104 4.86 -3.64 -4.05
C ARG A 104 4.25 -3.89 -5.43
N THR A 105 5.08 -4.08 -6.45
CA THR A 105 4.65 -4.25 -7.86
C THR A 105 4.57 -5.70 -8.31
N ASP A 106 5.31 -6.60 -7.67
CA ASP A 106 5.49 -8.00 -8.08
C ASP A 106 4.83 -9.01 -7.13
N GLY A 107 4.14 -8.53 -6.09
CA GLY A 107 3.55 -9.37 -5.05
C GLY A 107 2.72 -8.56 -4.06
N PRO A 108 2.20 -9.21 -3.00
CA PRO A 108 1.47 -8.52 -1.94
C PRO A 108 2.40 -7.60 -1.16
N ALA A 109 1.92 -6.39 -0.86
CA ALA A 109 2.65 -5.47 -0.01
C ALA A 109 2.52 -5.82 1.48
N VAL A 110 1.60 -6.72 1.84
CA VAL A 110 1.50 -7.32 3.17
C VAL A 110 1.26 -8.82 3.02
N GLU A 111 2.10 -9.62 3.69
CA GLU A 111 1.95 -11.07 3.84
C GLU A 111 1.87 -11.39 5.32
N TYR A 112 0.71 -11.81 5.81
CA TYR A 112 0.49 -12.19 7.21
C TYR A 112 0.91 -13.64 7.46
N ALA A 113 1.27 -13.93 8.70
CA ALA A 113 1.68 -15.27 9.13
C ALA A 113 0.58 -16.34 8.98
N ASP A 114 -0.69 -15.96 9.03
CA ASP A 114 -1.84 -16.84 8.83
C ASP A 114 -2.15 -17.14 7.35
N GLY A 115 -1.42 -16.50 6.43
CA GLY A 115 -1.55 -16.67 4.99
C GLY A 115 -2.40 -15.58 4.31
N ASP A 116 -2.96 -14.64 5.06
CA ASP A 116 -3.65 -13.49 4.51
C ASP A 116 -2.69 -12.60 3.72
N LYS A 117 -3.17 -12.02 2.62
CA LYS A 117 -2.37 -11.19 1.72
C LYS A 117 -3.13 -9.97 1.28
N ALA A 118 -2.42 -8.85 1.21
CA ALA A 118 -2.94 -7.61 0.68
C ALA A 118 -1.96 -6.93 -0.27
N TRP A 119 -2.47 -6.45 -1.40
CA TRP A 119 -1.72 -5.78 -2.45
C TRP A 119 -1.97 -4.29 -2.39
N TYR A 120 -0.88 -3.53 -2.29
CA TYR A 120 -0.92 -2.08 -2.26
C TYR A 120 0.02 -1.49 -3.30
N ASN A 121 -0.46 -0.43 -3.93
CA ASN A 121 0.35 0.45 -4.75
C ASN A 121 0.23 1.88 -4.20
N ASN A 122 1.36 2.44 -3.74
CA ASN A 122 1.44 3.79 -3.19
C ASN A 122 0.42 4.05 -2.04
N GLY A 123 0.29 3.07 -1.14
CA GLY A 123 -0.58 3.15 0.04
C GLY A 123 -2.06 2.89 -0.25
N LYS A 124 -2.43 2.52 -1.48
CA LYS A 124 -3.81 2.19 -1.85
C LYS A 124 -3.92 0.73 -2.24
N LEU A 125 -4.98 0.06 -1.76
CA LEU A 125 -5.32 -1.28 -2.20
C LEU A 125 -5.49 -1.30 -3.73
N HIS A 126 -4.71 -2.14 -4.38
CA HIS A 126 -4.66 -2.18 -5.83
C HIS A 126 -4.00 -3.49 -6.28
N ARG A 127 -4.61 -4.16 -7.26
CA ARG A 127 -3.95 -5.24 -7.99
C ARG A 127 -4.50 -5.39 -9.40
N ASP A 128 -3.60 -5.46 -10.37
CA ASP A 128 -3.96 -5.81 -11.74
C ASP A 128 -4.18 -7.32 -11.87
N GLY A 129 -5.33 -7.71 -12.43
CA GLY A 129 -5.63 -9.10 -12.80
C GLY A 129 -5.96 -10.06 -11.66
N GLY A 130 -6.04 -9.59 -10.42
CA GLY A 130 -6.36 -10.44 -9.26
C GLY A 130 -6.95 -9.64 -8.10
N PRO A 131 -7.39 -10.33 -7.05
CA PRO A 131 -7.88 -9.67 -5.85
C PRO A 131 -6.74 -8.93 -5.15
N ALA A 132 -7.04 -7.74 -4.63
CA ALA A 132 -6.11 -6.96 -3.84
C ALA A 132 -6.14 -7.36 -2.35
N ILE A 133 -7.11 -8.17 -1.94
CA ILE A 133 -7.17 -8.83 -0.64
C ILE A 133 -7.48 -10.30 -0.87
N GLU A 134 -6.68 -11.19 -0.28
CA GLU A 134 -6.93 -12.63 -0.21
C GLU A 134 -6.79 -13.06 1.25
N TYR A 135 -7.89 -13.50 1.87
CA TYR A 135 -7.85 -14.09 3.20
C TYR A 135 -7.84 -15.61 3.12
N ALA A 136 -7.17 -16.24 4.07
CA ALA A 136 -7.11 -17.70 4.24
C ALA A 136 -8.51 -18.31 4.46
N SER A 137 -9.47 -17.52 4.94
CA SER A 137 -10.90 -17.87 5.03
C SER A 137 -11.58 -18.09 3.67
N GLY A 138 -10.93 -17.71 2.57
CA GLY A 138 -11.46 -17.76 1.21
C GLY A 138 -12.13 -16.45 0.75
N HIS A 139 -12.17 -15.43 1.61
CA HIS A 139 -12.61 -14.09 1.21
C HIS A 139 -11.62 -13.46 0.23
N LYS A 140 -12.15 -12.89 -0.86
CA LYS A 140 -11.39 -12.18 -1.86
C LYS A 140 -12.07 -10.87 -2.21
N ALA A 141 -11.29 -9.82 -2.33
CA ALA A 141 -11.79 -8.52 -2.74
C ALA A 141 -10.87 -7.84 -3.76
N TRP A 142 -11.46 -7.31 -4.83
CA TRP A 142 -10.78 -6.65 -5.94
C TRP A 142 -10.85 -5.14 -5.76
N TYR A 143 -9.69 -4.50 -5.77
CA TYR A 143 -9.57 -3.07 -5.65
C TYR A 143 -8.75 -2.50 -6.79
N ASN A 144 -9.17 -1.33 -7.25
CA ASN A 144 -8.39 -0.47 -8.14
C ASN A 144 -8.25 0.90 -7.47
N ASN A 145 -7.01 1.28 -7.15
CA ASN A 145 -6.68 2.59 -6.56
C ASN A 145 -7.48 2.93 -5.30
N GLY A 146 -7.70 1.92 -4.44
CA GLY A 146 -8.39 2.06 -3.16
C GLY A 146 -9.91 1.89 -3.23
N GLU A 147 -10.49 1.71 -4.41
CA GLU A 147 -11.93 1.49 -4.56
C GLU A 147 -12.22 0.04 -4.95
N LEU A 148 -13.25 -0.56 -4.32
CA LEU A 148 -13.77 -1.86 -4.75
C LEU A 148 -14.22 -1.76 -6.20
N HIS A 149 -13.61 -2.58 -7.06
CA HIS A 149 -13.78 -2.45 -8.49
C HIS A 149 -13.46 -3.77 -9.19
N ARG A 150 -14.41 -4.26 -9.99
CA ARG A 150 -14.18 -5.33 -10.97
C ARG A 150 -15.22 -5.27 -12.08
N ILE A 151 -14.78 -5.41 -13.33
CA ILE A 151 -15.65 -5.32 -14.52
C ILE A 151 -16.07 -6.68 -15.09
N ASP A 152 -15.37 -7.75 -14.72
CA ASP A 152 -15.50 -9.09 -15.31
C ASP A 152 -15.97 -10.16 -14.30
N GLY A 153 -16.39 -9.74 -13.11
CA GLY A 153 -16.80 -10.64 -12.03
C GLY A 153 -17.14 -9.89 -10.75
N PRO A 154 -17.41 -10.62 -9.64
CA PRO A 154 -17.67 -10.00 -8.36
C PRO A 154 -16.43 -9.30 -7.83
N ALA A 155 -16.61 -8.06 -7.37
CA ALA A 155 -15.58 -7.30 -6.67
C ALA A 155 -15.34 -7.82 -5.24
N VAL A 156 -16.28 -8.59 -4.67
CA VAL A 156 -16.10 -9.32 -3.42
C VAL A 156 -16.73 -10.70 -3.54
N GLU A 157 -16.04 -11.74 -3.09
CA GLU A 157 -16.59 -13.09 -2.93
C GLU A 157 -16.02 -13.76 -1.67
N ASP A 158 -16.79 -14.65 -1.04
CA ASP A 158 -16.30 -15.45 0.09
C ASP A 158 -16.85 -16.89 0.09
N ALA A 159 -16.36 -17.69 1.05
CA ALA A 159 -16.69 -19.11 1.16
C ALA A 159 -18.16 -19.39 1.53
N SER A 160 -18.91 -18.39 2.02
CA SER A 160 -20.35 -18.54 2.27
C SER A 160 -21.19 -18.54 0.98
N GLY A 161 -20.58 -18.21 -0.16
CA GLY A 161 -21.26 -17.99 -1.43
C GLY A 161 -21.76 -16.57 -1.62
N TYR A 162 -21.43 -15.65 -0.71
CA TYR A 162 -21.66 -14.22 -0.90
C TYR A 162 -20.87 -13.72 -2.10
N LYS A 163 -21.53 -12.93 -2.96
CA LYS A 163 -20.91 -12.26 -4.09
C LYS A 163 -21.46 -10.86 -4.24
N GLU A 164 -20.58 -9.94 -4.59
CA GLU A 164 -20.91 -8.54 -4.73
C GLU A 164 -20.14 -7.91 -5.88
N TRP A 165 -20.85 -7.22 -6.77
CA TRP A 165 -20.29 -6.55 -7.94
C TRP A 165 -20.23 -5.05 -7.70
N ARG A 166 -19.03 -4.48 -7.83
CA ARG A 166 -18.80 -3.04 -7.72
C ARG A 166 -17.94 -2.51 -8.86
N VAL A 167 -18.28 -1.30 -9.30
CA VAL A 167 -17.49 -0.51 -10.24
C VAL A 167 -17.34 0.89 -9.64
N GLY A 168 -16.10 1.31 -9.42
CA GLY A 168 -15.78 2.62 -8.81
C GLY A 168 -16.42 2.77 -7.42
N GLY A 169 -16.31 1.73 -6.60
CA GLY A 169 -16.85 1.69 -5.24
C GLY A 169 -18.37 1.57 -5.13
N LYS A 170 -19.12 1.57 -6.24
CA LYS A 170 -20.60 1.51 -6.23
C LYS A 170 -21.09 0.13 -6.67
N LEU A 171 -22.11 -0.40 -5.99
CA LEU A 171 -22.84 -1.59 -6.44
C LEU A 171 -23.34 -1.39 -7.87
N HIS A 172 -22.87 -2.23 -8.78
CA HIS A 172 -23.13 -2.05 -10.21
C HIS A 172 -23.00 -3.37 -10.96
N ARG A 173 -24.08 -3.79 -11.60
CA ARG A 173 -24.08 -4.87 -12.59
C ARG A 173 -25.25 -4.70 -13.56
N LEU A 174 -25.01 -4.93 -14.85
CA LEU A 174 -26.02 -4.71 -15.90
C LEU A 174 -26.77 -6.00 -16.28
N ASP A 175 -26.15 -7.15 -16.09
CA ASP A 175 -26.61 -8.45 -16.60
C ASP A 175 -27.04 -9.43 -15.50
N GLY A 176 -27.12 -8.96 -14.24
CA GLY A 176 -27.45 -9.79 -13.10
C GLY A 176 -27.49 -9.00 -11.80
N PRO A 177 -27.64 -9.70 -10.65
CA PRO A 177 -27.64 -9.07 -9.35
C PRO A 177 -26.27 -8.45 -9.04
N ALA A 178 -26.27 -7.23 -8.52
CA ALA A 178 -25.09 -6.63 -7.94
C ALA A 178 -24.73 -7.23 -6.57
N VAL A 179 -25.68 -7.90 -5.90
CA VAL A 179 -25.45 -8.66 -4.65
C VAL A 179 -26.17 -10.00 -4.72
N GLU A 180 -25.49 -11.06 -4.31
CA GLU A 180 -26.02 -12.43 -4.23
C GLU A 180 -25.59 -13.06 -2.90
N TYR A 181 -26.54 -13.67 -2.19
CA TYR A 181 -26.27 -14.54 -1.04
C TYR A 181 -26.73 -15.97 -1.33
N ALA A 182 -26.14 -16.94 -0.62
CA ALA A 182 -26.53 -18.34 -0.71
C ALA A 182 -27.97 -18.62 -0.23
N ASN A 183 -28.53 -17.76 0.63
CA ASN A 183 -29.92 -17.86 1.11
C ASN A 183 -30.96 -17.35 0.09
N VAL A 184 -30.61 -17.35 -1.20
CA VAL A 184 -31.38 -16.86 -2.34
C VAL A 184 -31.64 -15.35 -2.39
N TYR A 185 -31.17 -14.57 -1.41
CA TYR A 185 -31.27 -13.11 -1.51
C TYR A 185 -30.48 -12.59 -2.71
N LYS A 186 -31.13 -11.74 -3.52
CA LYS A 186 -30.51 -11.09 -4.67
C LYS A 186 -30.94 -9.64 -4.77
N GLU A 187 -29.99 -8.80 -5.17
CA GLU A 187 -30.22 -7.37 -5.33
C GLU A 187 -29.61 -6.87 -6.64
N TRP A 188 -30.39 -6.19 -7.47
CA TRP A 188 -29.95 -5.57 -8.70
C TRP A 188 -29.73 -4.08 -8.50
N ARG A 189 -28.49 -3.63 -8.74
CA ARG A 189 -28.13 -2.23 -8.66
C ARG A 189 -27.32 -1.78 -9.86
N VAL A 190 -27.59 -0.56 -10.31
CA VAL A 190 -26.82 0.13 -11.33
C VAL A 190 -26.39 1.48 -10.76
N GLY A 191 -25.07 1.68 -10.63
CA GLY A 191 -24.50 2.93 -10.14
C GLY A 191 -24.89 3.23 -8.68
N GLY A 192 -25.04 2.19 -7.87
CA GLY A 192 -25.42 2.25 -6.46
C GLY A 192 -26.93 2.31 -6.20
N LYS A 193 -27.76 2.44 -7.24
CA LYS A 193 -29.22 2.54 -7.11
C LYS A 193 -29.89 1.21 -7.46
N LEU A 194 -30.88 0.82 -6.68
CA LEU A 194 -31.77 -0.30 -7.03
C LEU A 194 -32.39 -0.06 -8.40
N HIS A 195 -32.19 -1.00 -9.32
CA HIS A 195 -32.63 -0.83 -10.70
C HIS A 195 -32.74 -2.18 -11.42
N ARG A 196 -33.93 -2.46 -11.96
CA ARG A 196 -34.16 -3.56 -12.92
C ARG A 196 -35.43 -3.28 -13.73
N LEU A 197 -35.38 -3.51 -15.05
CA LEU A 197 -36.51 -3.21 -15.96
C LEU A 197 -37.39 -4.43 -16.26
N ASP A 198 -36.86 -5.64 -16.11
CA ASP A 198 -37.46 -6.89 -16.57
C ASP A 198 -37.85 -7.84 -15.42
N GLY A 199 -37.77 -7.37 -14.18
CA GLY A 199 -38.00 -8.19 -12.99
C GLY A 199 -37.82 -7.39 -11.71
N PRO A 200 -37.93 -8.05 -10.54
CA PRO A 200 -37.72 -7.39 -9.25
C PRO A 200 -36.24 -7.04 -9.06
N ALA A 201 -35.97 -5.84 -8.58
CA ALA A 201 -34.63 -5.43 -8.20
C ALA A 201 -34.21 -5.97 -6.83
N VAL A 202 -35.14 -6.49 -6.02
CA VAL A 202 -34.86 -7.22 -4.78
C VAL A 202 -35.66 -8.52 -4.78
N GLU A 203 -35.00 -9.64 -4.52
CA GLU A 203 -35.62 -10.95 -4.29
C GLU A 203 -35.20 -11.40 -2.89
N SER A 204 -36.15 -11.52 -1.96
CA SER A 204 -35.90 -11.88 -0.56
C SER A 204 -36.13 -13.37 -0.29
N PRO A 205 -35.45 -13.95 0.73
CA PRO A 205 -35.61 -15.37 1.09
C PRO A 205 -37.02 -15.77 1.54
N ASP A 206 -37.77 -14.81 2.09
CA ASP A 206 -39.15 -15.02 2.52
C ASP A 206 -40.14 -15.06 1.34
N GLY A 207 -39.69 -14.79 0.12
CA GLY A 207 -40.50 -14.73 -1.10
C GLY A 207 -40.91 -13.31 -1.52
N THR A 208 -40.61 -12.30 -0.70
CA THR A 208 -40.88 -10.89 -1.02
C THR A 208 -40.08 -10.46 -2.25
N LYS A 209 -40.71 -9.70 -3.14
CA LYS A 209 -40.06 -9.11 -4.31
C LYS A 209 -40.36 -7.63 -4.42
N GLU A 210 -39.36 -6.85 -4.78
CA GLU A 210 -39.52 -5.40 -4.97
C GLU A 210 -39.01 -4.97 -6.34
N TRP A 211 -39.81 -4.16 -7.04
CA TRP A 211 -39.44 -3.58 -8.34
C TRP A 211 -38.98 -2.15 -8.14
N TRP A 212 -37.78 -1.86 -8.61
CA TRP A 212 -37.18 -0.54 -8.50
C TRP A 212 -36.61 -0.10 -9.84
N VAL A 213 -36.79 1.18 -10.16
CA VAL A 213 -36.17 1.81 -11.34
C VAL A 213 -35.47 3.06 -10.87
N ASN A 214 -34.15 3.12 -11.09
CA ASN A 214 -33.31 4.29 -10.75
C ASN A 214 -33.41 4.72 -9.27
N GLY A 215 -33.59 3.77 -8.36
CA GLY A 215 -33.72 4.01 -6.92
C GLY A 215 -35.13 4.42 -6.47
N GLU A 216 -36.13 4.37 -7.36
CA GLU A 216 -37.53 4.63 -7.04
C GLU A 216 -38.32 3.32 -7.02
N LEU A 217 -38.99 3.04 -5.89
CA LEU A 217 -39.83 1.87 -5.71
C LEU A 217 -41.06 1.98 -6.60
N GLN A 218 -41.31 0.94 -7.38
CA GLN A 218 -42.44 0.85 -8.31
C GLN A 218 -43.55 -0.04 -7.77
N ARG A 219 -43.17 -1.18 -7.16
CA ARG A 219 -44.11 -2.20 -6.67
C ARG A 219 -43.43 -3.11 -5.65
N VAL A 220 -44.22 -3.64 -4.72
CA VAL A 220 -43.85 -4.76 -3.84
C VAL A 220 -44.83 -5.91 -4.07
N GLU A 221 -44.32 -7.14 -4.05
CA GLU A 221 -45.08 -8.39 -4.03
C GLU A 221 -44.72 -9.11 -2.73
N ASP A 222 -45.70 -9.22 -1.83
CA ASP A 222 -45.55 -9.94 -0.58
C ASP A 222 -45.60 -11.45 -0.81
N PRO A 223 -44.99 -12.26 0.09
CA PRO A 223 -45.06 -13.70 -0.03
C PRO A 223 -46.49 -14.19 0.06
N ALA A 224 -46.82 -15.18 -0.78
CA ALA A 224 -48.11 -15.85 -0.76
C ALA A 224 -48.34 -16.42 0.65
N HIS A 225 -49.35 -15.87 1.35
CA HIS A 225 -49.81 -16.44 2.61
C HIS A 225 -50.40 -17.83 2.30
N LEU A 226 -49.76 -18.88 2.83
CA LEU A 226 -50.30 -20.24 2.82
C LEU A 226 -51.29 -20.43 3.97
#